data_AF-A0A8S9ZKT4-F1
#
_entry.id   AF-A0A8S9ZKT4-F1
#
_cell.length_a   1.000
_cell.length_b   1.000
_cell.length_c   1.000
_cell.angle_alpha   90.00
_cell.angle_beta   90.00
_cell.angle_gamma   90.00
#
_symmetry.space_group_name_H-M   'P 1'
#
loop_
_entity.id
_entity.type
_entity.pdbx_description
1 polymer ?
#
loop_
_entity_poly.entity_id
_entity_poly.type
_entity_poly.pdbx_seq_one_letter_code
_entity_poly.pdbx_strand_id
1 'polypeptide(L)'
;MPLQWNSLDTRYAVLSAALPATAAIAGSFYVSKNENIVNFLKAQRFPSCIAPSCQYVYLTKNVVASTCFGYASYLVYKIGGGFDYTDTSAALGLYGTTVGMGLLALPFMRMNKPKWLFVQSILLSALSLATTIAFYKIDKISGLWTLPFSFLSLYYSTLWGKTVCCGGKTSTE
;
A
#
# COMPACT_ATOMS: atom_id res chain seq x y z
N MET A 1 11.46 -27.97 4.36
CA MET A 1 12.91 -27.95 4.62
C MET A 1 13.18 -26.96 5.74
N PRO A 2 14.04 -27.24 6.73
CA PRO A 2 14.31 -26.25 7.77
C PRO A 2 14.94 -25.01 7.12
N LEU A 3 14.34 -23.83 7.33
CA LEU A 3 14.88 -22.57 6.83
C LEU A 3 16.19 -22.28 7.57
N GLN A 4 17.32 -22.67 6.99
CA GLN A 4 18.60 -22.15 7.46
C GLN A 4 18.63 -20.66 7.10
N TRP A 5 18.64 -19.81 8.13
CA TRP A 5 18.62 -18.35 7.99
C TRP A 5 20.06 -17.84 8.05
N ASN A 6 20.54 -17.28 6.95
CA ASN A 6 21.90 -16.75 6.84
C ASN A 6 21.91 -15.22 6.93
N SER A 7 23.09 -14.65 7.16
CA SER A 7 23.28 -13.19 7.20
C SER A 7 22.90 -12.50 5.87
N LEU A 8 23.05 -13.22 4.75
CA LEU A 8 22.63 -12.77 3.42
C LEU A 8 21.11 -12.59 3.35
N ASP A 9 20.35 -13.49 3.98
CA ASP A 9 18.89 -13.42 4.00
C ASP A 9 18.38 -12.22 4.77
N THR A 10 19.03 -11.91 5.91
CA THR A 10 18.70 -10.72 6.68
C THR A 10 18.91 -9.45 5.85
N ARG A 11 19.96 -9.40 5.03
CA ARG A 11 20.21 -8.24 4.16
C ARG A 11 19.11 -8.05 3.13
N TYR A 12 18.70 -9.13 2.44
CA TYR A 12 17.64 -9.04 1.43
C TYR A 12 16.27 -8.76 2.04
N ALA A 13 15.95 -9.34 3.21
CA ALA A 13 14.73 -9.04 3.94
C ALA A 13 14.65 -7.57 4.38
N VAL A 14 15.78 -7.00 4.84
CA VAL A 14 15.85 -5.58 5.20
C VAL A 14 15.68 -4.70 3.96
N LEU A 15 16.32 -5.05 2.83
CA LEU A 15 16.17 -4.31 1.58
C LEU A 15 14.73 -4.35 1.05
N SER A 16 14.10 -5.52 1.04
CA SER A 16 12.72 -5.68 0.56
C SER A 16 11.71 -4.95 1.45
N ALA A 17 11.96 -4.85 2.75
CA ALA A 17 11.14 -4.07 3.67
C ALA A 17 11.41 -2.56 3.57
N ALA A 18 12.66 -2.16 3.30
CA ALA A 18 13.06 -0.76 3.15
C ALA A 18 12.50 -0.13 1.87
N LEU A 19 12.36 -0.89 0.77
CA LEU A 19 11.86 -0.37 -0.50
C LEU A 19 10.43 0.21 -0.40
N PRO A 20 9.42 -0.52 0.10
CA PRO A 20 8.08 0.03 0.31
C PRO A 20 8.05 1.11 1.40
N ALA A 21 8.86 0.99 2.45
CA ALA A 21 8.91 1.97 3.52
C ALA A 21 9.42 3.33 3.02
N THR A 22 10.51 3.33 2.24
CA THR A 22 11.07 4.56 1.64
C THR A 22 10.10 5.17 0.63
N ALA A 23 9.41 4.36 -0.18
CA ALA A 23 8.37 4.84 -1.08
C ALA A 23 7.20 5.51 -0.32
N ALA A 24 6.75 4.91 0.79
CA ALA A 24 5.68 5.47 1.62
C ALA A 24 6.08 6.80 2.29
N ILE A 25 7.33 6.90 2.76
CA ILE A 25 7.88 8.14 3.35
C ILE A 25 7.99 9.23 2.28
N ALA A 26 8.60 8.92 1.14
CA ALA A 26 8.78 9.87 0.04
C ALA A 26 7.45 10.38 -0.51
N GLY A 27 6.47 9.48 -0.71
CA GLY A 27 5.13 9.85 -1.15
C GLY A 27 4.42 10.77 -0.16
N SER A 28 4.56 10.50 1.14
CA SER A 28 3.96 11.34 2.17
C SER A 28 4.63 12.71 2.27
N PHE A 29 5.95 12.78 2.15
CA PHE A 29 6.68 14.05 2.09
C PHE A 29 6.30 14.87 0.86
N TYR A 30 6.11 14.20 -0.29
CA TYR A 30 5.62 14.83 -1.50
C TYR A 30 4.21 15.41 -1.32
N VAL A 31 3.31 14.68 -0.67
CA VAL A 31 1.95 15.17 -0.36
C VAL A 31 2.00 16.38 0.58
N SER A 32 2.80 16.32 1.65
CA SER A 32 2.92 17.43 2.62
C SER A 32 3.51 18.71 2.02
N LYS A 33 4.40 18.61 1.01
CA LYS A 33 5.01 19.77 0.36
C LYS A 33 4.04 20.51 -0.58
N ASN A 34 3.01 19.84 -1.09
CA ASN A 34 2.09 20.41 -2.06
C ASN A 34 0.82 20.93 -1.37
N GLU A 35 0.77 22.25 -1.13
CA GLU A 35 -0.37 22.91 -0.47
C GLU A 35 -1.71 22.64 -1.15
N ASN A 36 -1.74 22.54 -2.49
CA ASN A 36 -2.93 22.19 -3.26
C ASN A 36 -3.50 20.81 -2.88
N ILE A 37 -2.62 19.84 -2.66
CA ILE A 37 -3.00 18.47 -2.28
C ILE A 37 -3.43 18.46 -0.82
N VAL A 38 -2.71 19.15 0.06
CA VAL A 38 -3.07 19.29 1.48
C VAL A 38 -4.43 19.97 1.65
N ASN A 39 -4.72 21.03 0.90
CA ASN A 39 -5.99 21.73 0.93
C ASN A 39 -7.12 20.87 0.35
N PHE A 40 -6.86 20.15 -0.74
CA PHE A 40 -7.81 19.16 -1.27
C PHE A 40 -8.13 18.06 -0.24
N LEU A 41 -7.11 17.50 0.44
CA LEU A 41 -7.32 16.50 1.50
C LEU A 41 -8.04 17.11 2.72
N LYS A 42 -7.73 18.34 3.14
CA LYS A 42 -8.43 19.02 4.25
C LYS A 42 -9.89 19.30 3.91
N ALA A 43 -10.20 19.61 2.65
CA ALA A 43 -11.57 19.81 2.18
C ALA A 43 -12.39 18.51 2.23
N GLN A 44 -11.74 17.35 2.15
CA GLN A 44 -12.39 16.07 2.39
C GLN A 44 -12.60 15.86 3.89
N ARG A 45 -13.82 15.46 4.27
CA ARG A 45 -14.22 15.24 5.67
C ARG A 45 -13.64 13.91 6.20
N PHE A 46 -12.32 13.83 6.33
CA PHE A 46 -11.67 12.69 6.97
C PHE A 46 -12.02 12.66 8.48
N PRO A 47 -12.26 11.48 9.08
CA PRO A 47 -12.48 11.37 10.52
C PRO A 47 -11.25 11.91 11.29
N SER A 48 -11.46 12.58 12.44
CA SER A 48 -10.41 13.29 13.19
C SER A 48 -9.16 12.48 13.53
N CYS A 49 -9.25 11.14 13.60
CA CYS A 49 -8.10 10.25 13.83
C CYS A 49 -7.17 10.05 12.61
N ILE A 50 -7.59 10.46 11.41
CA ILE A 50 -6.84 10.32 10.13
C ILE A 50 -6.70 11.68 9.42
N ALA A 51 -7.27 12.75 9.97
CA ALA A 51 -7.09 14.10 9.45
C ALA A 51 -5.59 14.42 9.30
N PRO A 52 -5.18 15.13 8.23
CA PRO A 52 -3.77 15.47 7.98
C PRO A 52 -3.10 16.26 9.13
N SER A 53 -3.87 16.81 10.08
CA SER A 53 -3.33 17.35 11.34
C SER A 53 -2.54 16.32 12.17
N CYS A 54 -2.84 15.02 12.03
CA CYS A 54 -2.09 13.93 12.64
C CYS A 54 -1.22 13.21 11.59
N GLN A 55 -0.47 13.98 10.80
CA GLN A 55 0.43 13.49 9.75
C GLN A 55 1.31 12.32 10.22
N TYR A 56 1.80 12.37 11.46
CA TYR A 56 2.60 11.31 12.07
C TYR A 56 1.85 9.98 12.22
N VAL A 57 0.56 10.00 12.56
CA VAL A 57 -0.24 8.77 12.71
C VAL A 57 -0.50 8.12 11.34
N TYR A 58 -0.75 8.94 10.32
CA TYR A 58 -0.92 8.48 8.94
C TYR A 58 0.37 7.87 8.39
N LEU A 59 1.50 8.55 8.60
CA LEU A 59 2.84 8.08 8.25
C LEU A 59 3.17 6.74 8.90
N THR A 60 3.01 6.65 10.22
CA THR A 60 3.36 5.43 10.96
C THR A 60 2.54 4.23 10.50
N LYS A 61 1.23 4.40 10.28
CA LYS A 61 0.36 3.31 9.77
C LYS A 61 0.81 2.83 8.40
N ASN A 62 1.08 3.75 7.47
CA ASN A 62 1.54 3.40 6.12
C ASN A 62 2.93 2.76 6.13
N VAL A 63 3.86 3.27 6.92
CA VAL A 63 5.22 2.71 7.03
C VAL A 63 5.16 1.32 7.62
N VAL A 64 4.47 1.11 8.74
CA VAL A 64 4.34 -0.22 9.36
C VAL A 64 3.71 -1.23 8.39
N ALA A 65 2.60 -0.87 7.75
CA ALA A 65 1.93 -1.75 6.80
C ALA A 65 2.82 -2.07 5.58
N SER A 66 3.53 -1.08 5.06
CA SER A 66 4.42 -1.24 3.90
C SER A 66 5.65 -2.09 4.24
N THR A 67 6.23 -1.92 5.44
CA THR A 67 7.34 -2.72 5.95
C THR A 67 6.94 -4.19 6.11
N CYS A 68 5.77 -4.46 6.72
CA CYS A 68 5.23 -5.82 6.82
C CYS A 68 5.01 -6.46 5.45
N PHE A 69 4.47 -5.68 4.50
CA PHE A 69 4.23 -6.12 3.13
C PHE A 69 5.54 -6.43 2.37
N GLY A 70 6.57 -5.59 2.54
CA GLY A 70 7.91 -5.81 1.98
C GLY A 70 8.65 -7.00 2.59
N TYR A 71 8.50 -7.22 3.89
CA TYR A 71 9.06 -8.40 4.55
C TYR A 71 8.38 -9.69 4.06
N ALA A 72 7.06 -9.68 3.90
CA ALA A 72 6.30 -10.81 3.36
C ALA A 72 6.76 -11.19 1.94
N SER A 73 7.10 -10.20 1.09
CA SER A 73 7.61 -10.46 -0.26
C SER A 73 8.91 -11.26 -0.25
N TYR A 74 9.79 -11.02 0.73
CA TYR A 74 11.03 -11.77 0.87
C TYR A 74 10.80 -13.19 1.37
N LEU A 75 9.89 -13.37 2.32
CA LEU A 75 9.51 -14.71 2.79
C LEU A 75 8.96 -15.55 1.64
N VAL A 76 8.08 -14.99 0.81
CA VAL A 76 7.55 -15.67 -0.38
C VAL A 76 8.66 -16.00 -1.38
N TYR A 77 9.59 -15.07 -1.62
CA TYR A 77 10.73 -15.32 -2.50
C TYR A 77 11.60 -16.48 -1.99
N LYS A 78 11.94 -16.49 -0.69
CA LYS A 78 12.80 -17.53 -0.11
C LYS A 78 12.09 -18.89 -0.02
N ILE A 79 10.84 -18.93 0.43
CA ILE A 79 10.08 -20.16 0.66
C ILE A 79 9.57 -20.74 -0.66
N GLY A 80 9.18 -19.88 -1.60
CA GLY A 80 8.69 -20.26 -2.92
C GLY A 80 9.78 -20.69 -3.91
N GLY A 81 11.05 -20.73 -3.49
CA GLY A 81 12.15 -21.15 -4.36
C GLY A 81 12.57 -20.10 -5.41
N GLY A 82 12.28 -18.82 -5.15
CA GLY A 82 12.70 -17.70 -5.99
C GLY A 82 11.91 -17.54 -7.28
N PHE A 83 12.54 -16.97 -8.31
CA PHE A 83 11.91 -16.75 -9.63
C PHE A 83 11.91 -18.00 -10.52
N ASP A 84 12.54 -19.09 -10.09
CA ASP A 84 12.55 -20.35 -10.84
C ASP A 84 11.17 -21.01 -10.91
N TYR A 85 10.28 -20.71 -9.95
CA TYR A 85 8.91 -21.21 -9.92
C TYR A 85 7.93 -20.17 -10.48
N THR A 86 7.10 -20.60 -11.44
CA THR A 86 6.11 -19.75 -12.12
C THR A 86 5.10 -19.13 -11.15
N ASP A 87 4.68 -19.88 -10.12
CA ASP A 87 3.70 -19.40 -9.13
C ASP A 87 4.28 -18.28 -8.26
N THR A 88 5.54 -18.43 -7.85
CA THR A 88 6.26 -17.44 -7.04
C THR A 88 6.57 -16.20 -7.86
N SER A 89 7.04 -16.36 -9.10
CA SER A 89 7.24 -15.24 -10.02
C SER A 89 5.94 -14.46 -10.29
N ALA A 90 4.82 -15.17 -10.50
CA ALA A 90 3.51 -14.53 -10.70
C ALA A 90 3.06 -13.76 -9.45
N ALA A 91 3.24 -14.34 -8.26
CA ALA A 91 2.92 -13.70 -6.99
C ALA A 91 3.77 -12.43 -6.75
N LEU A 92 5.08 -12.50 -7.00
CA LEU A 92 5.98 -11.34 -6.91
C LEU A 92 5.67 -10.28 -7.99
N GLY A 93 5.22 -10.68 -9.17
CA GLY A 93 4.74 -9.77 -10.22
C GLY A 93 3.47 -9.01 -9.79
N LEU A 94 2.51 -9.70 -9.18
CA LEU A 94 1.32 -9.08 -8.57
C LEU A 94 1.69 -8.11 -7.45
N TYR A 95 2.65 -8.49 -6.60
CA TYR A 95 3.20 -7.62 -5.56
C TYR A 95 3.81 -6.34 -6.16
N GLY A 96 4.66 -6.47 -7.18
CA GLY A 96 5.27 -5.31 -7.87
C GLY A 96 4.22 -4.40 -8.52
N THR A 97 3.20 -4.99 -9.13
CA THR A 97 2.05 -4.25 -9.70
C THR A 97 1.28 -3.50 -8.61
N THR A 98 1.07 -4.12 -7.45
CA THR A 98 0.41 -3.49 -6.29
C THR A 98 1.21 -2.28 -5.80
N VAL A 99 2.53 -2.42 -5.64
CA VAL A 99 3.42 -1.31 -5.23
C VAL A 99 3.43 -0.18 -6.27
N GLY A 100 3.52 -0.54 -7.56
CA GLY A 100 3.45 0.41 -8.67
C GLY A 100 2.13 1.19 -8.69
N MET A 101 1.00 0.50 -8.49
CA MET A 101 -0.32 1.14 -8.38
C MET A 101 -0.39 2.07 -7.16
N GLY A 102 0.27 1.73 -6.05
CA GLY A 102 0.44 2.59 -4.89
C GLY A 102 1.20 3.88 -5.21
N LEU A 103 2.27 3.81 -5.99
CA LEU A 103 3.02 4.99 -6.46
C LEU A 103 2.20 5.87 -7.41
N LEU A 104 1.37 5.26 -8.26
CA LEU A 104 0.45 5.98 -9.14
C LEU A 104 -0.62 6.77 -8.35
N ALA A 105 -0.86 6.47 -7.08
CA ALA A 105 -1.73 7.31 -6.24
C ALA A 105 -1.25 8.76 -6.17
N LEU A 106 0.06 9.01 -6.23
CA LEU A 106 0.66 10.35 -6.16
C LEU A 106 0.25 11.26 -7.33
N PRO A 107 0.39 10.87 -8.62
CA PRO A 107 -0.11 11.67 -9.74
C PRO A 107 -1.64 11.78 -9.74
N PHE A 108 -2.39 10.76 -9.30
CA PHE A 108 -3.85 10.88 -9.17
C PHE A 108 -4.26 11.89 -8.09
N MET A 109 -3.53 11.97 -6.97
CA MET A 109 -3.75 12.99 -5.94
C MET A 109 -3.49 14.40 -6.48
N ARG A 110 -2.53 14.57 -7.39
CA ARG A 110 -2.28 15.86 -8.05
C ARG A 110 -3.46 16.33 -8.93
N MET A 111 -4.26 15.40 -9.46
CA MET A 111 -5.42 15.76 -10.30
C MET A 111 -6.62 16.28 -9.50
N ASN A 112 -6.62 16.18 -8.16
CA ASN A 112 -7.70 16.64 -7.27
C ASN A 112 -9.11 16.14 -7.65
N LYS A 113 -9.21 14.97 -8.30
CA LYS A 113 -10.49 14.36 -8.71
C LYS A 113 -10.82 13.19 -7.77
N PRO A 114 -11.77 13.33 -6.83
CA PRO A 114 -12.06 12.30 -5.83
C PRO A 114 -12.58 10.99 -6.45
N LYS A 115 -13.28 11.05 -7.59
CA LYS A 115 -13.75 9.87 -8.32
C LYS A 115 -12.60 8.99 -8.83
N TRP A 116 -11.55 9.60 -9.37
CA TRP A 116 -10.38 8.87 -9.88
C TRP A 116 -9.55 8.26 -8.75
N LEU A 117 -9.41 8.98 -7.63
CA LEU A 117 -8.80 8.46 -6.41
C LEU A 117 -9.57 7.28 -5.84
N PHE A 118 -10.89 7.32 -5.87
CA PHE A 118 -11.73 6.20 -5.43
C PHE A 118 -11.54 4.96 -6.30
N VAL A 119 -11.58 5.11 -7.64
CA VAL A 119 -11.35 3.99 -8.57
C VAL A 119 -9.96 3.39 -8.37
N GLN A 120 -8.93 4.23 -8.25
CA GLN A 120 -7.56 3.79 -7.97
C GLN A 120 -7.44 3.07 -6.62
N SER A 121 -8.14 3.54 -5.58
CA SER A 121 -8.14 2.92 -4.26
C SER A 121 -8.86 1.56 -4.24
N ILE A 122 -9.98 1.41 -4.96
CA ILE A 122 -10.62 0.12 -5.17
C ILE A 122 -9.67 -0.84 -5.88
N LEU A 123 -9.07 -0.38 -6.98
CA LEU A 123 -8.16 -1.20 -7.77
C LEU A 123 -6.96 -1.66 -6.94
N LEU A 124 -6.37 -0.76 -6.14
CA LEU A 124 -5.29 -1.08 -5.21
C LEU A 124 -5.73 -2.10 -4.14
N SER A 125 -6.95 -1.98 -3.61
CA SER A 125 -7.48 -2.94 -2.64
C SER A 125 -7.70 -4.34 -3.26
N ALA A 126 -8.17 -4.40 -4.51
CA ALA A 126 -8.34 -5.64 -5.26
C ALA A 126 -6.99 -6.31 -5.56
N LEU A 127 -6.00 -5.53 -6.01
CA LEU A 127 -4.61 -5.98 -6.21
C LEU A 127 -3.97 -6.48 -4.91
N SER A 128 -4.19 -5.78 -3.81
CA SER A 128 -3.70 -6.17 -2.48
C SER A 128 -4.31 -7.51 -2.03
N LEU A 129 -5.63 -7.70 -2.18
CA LEU A 129 -6.28 -8.97 -1.88
C LEU A 129 -5.79 -10.10 -2.79
N ALA A 130 -5.64 -9.84 -4.10
CA ALA A 130 -5.09 -10.81 -5.04
C ALA A 130 -3.67 -11.23 -4.66
N THR A 131 -2.83 -10.28 -4.25
CA THR A 131 -1.46 -10.54 -3.78
C THR A 131 -1.47 -11.35 -2.48
N THR A 132 -2.34 -11.00 -1.52
CA THR A 132 -2.49 -11.75 -0.27
C THR A 132 -2.94 -13.19 -0.52
N ILE A 133 -3.88 -13.42 -1.43
CA ILE A 133 -4.33 -14.77 -1.81
C ILE A 133 -3.20 -15.55 -2.49
N ALA A 134 -2.45 -14.91 -3.39
CA ALA A 134 -1.29 -15.52 -4.05
C ALA A 134 -0.19 -15.90 -3.04
N PHE A 135 0.11 -15.00 -2.09
CA PHE A 135 1.10 -15.24 -1.04
C PHE A 135 0.64 -16.34 -0.08
N TYR A 136 -0.64 -16.37 0.27
CA TYR A 136 -1.21 -17.41 1.14
C TYR A 136 -1.16 -18.82 0.53
N LYS A 137 -1.23 -18.92 -0.81
CA LYS A 137 -1.07 -20.21 -1.52
C LYS A 137 0.36 -20.75 -1.44
N ILE A 138 1.37 -19.88 -1.44
CA ILE A 138 2.78 -20.27 -1.36
C ILE A 138 3.16 -20.54 0.09
N ASP A 139 2.88 -19.59 0.99
CA ASP A 139 3.18 -19.71 2.40
C ASP A 139 2.12 -18.99 3.26
N LYS A 140 1.48 -19.75 4.15
CA LYS A 140 0.39 -19.23 5.01
C LYS A 140 0.87 -18.13 5.93
N ILE A 141 2.11 -18.20 6.41
CA ILE A 141 2.68 -17.20 7.31
C ILE A 141 2.87 -15.88 6.55
N SER A 142 3.44 -15.95 5.35
CA SER A 142 3.67 -14.79 4.49
C SER A 142 2.37 -14.09 4.09
N GLY A 143 1.34 -14.85 3.72
CA GLY A 143 0.01 -14.28 3.47
C GLY A 143 -0.64 -13.65 4.71
N LEU A 144 -0.32 -14.12 5.91
CA LEU A 144 -0.79 -13.50 7.15
C LEU A 144 -0.13 -12.13 7.39
N TRP A 145 1.15 -11.98 7.04
CA TRP A 145 1.89 -10.72 7.15
C TRP A 145 1.43 -9.63 6.18
N THR A 146 0.75 -9.99 5.07
CA THR A 146 0.17 -9.00 4.13
C THR A 146 -1.20 -8.51 4.55
N LEU A 147 -1.89 -9.17 5.49
CA LEU A 147 -3.22 -8.76 5.96
C LEU A 147 -3.29 -7.32 6.48
N PRO A 148 -2.36 -6.82 7.32
CA PRO A 148 -2.41 -5.44 7.80
C PRO A 148 -2.46 -4.42 6.64
N PHE A 149 -1.74 -4.70 5.55
CA PHE A 149 -1.74 -3.86 4.35
C PHE A 149 -3.07 -3.94 3.59
N SER A 150 -3.62 -5.15 3.41
CA SER A 150 -4.93 -5.31 2.78
C SER A 150 -6.04 -4.63 3.56
N PHE A 151 -6.10 -4.81 4.89
CA PHE A 151 -7.09 -4.13 5.74
C PHE A 151 -6.96 -2.61 5.66
N LEU A 152 -5.74 -2.09 5.69
CA LEU A 152 -5.50 -0.65 5.59
C LEU A 152 -5.95 -0.10 4.22
N SER A 153 -5.67 -0.81 3.12
CA SER A 153 -6.09 -0.42 1.77
C SER A 153 -7.61 -0.42 1.60
N LEU A 154 -8.30 -1.42 2.15
CA LEU A 154 -9.77 -1.50 2.20
C LEU A 154 -10.35 -0.35 3.01
N TYR A 155 -9.75 -0.05 4.17
CA TYR A 155 -10.16 1.07 5.00
C TYR A 155 -10.08 2.39 4.22
N TYR A 156 -8.97 2.66 3.52
CA TYR A 156 -8.85 3.85 2.66
C TYR A 156 -9.88 3.88 1.53
N SER A 157 -10.18 2.74 0.89
CA SER A 157 -11.21 2.65 -0.15
C SER A 157 -12.59 3.06 0.39
N THR A 158 -12.96 2.61 1.60
CA THR A 158 -14.22 3.02 2.22
C THR A 158 -14.27 4.51 2.56
N LEU A 159 -13.13 5.12 2.92
CA LEU A 159 -13.03 6.57 3.15
C LEU A 159 -13.29 7.34 1.86
N TRP A 160 -12.62 6.97 0.76
CA TRP A 160 -12.84 7.59 -0.54
C TRP A 160 -14.26 7.36 -1.06
N GLY A 161 -14.84 6.18 -0.84
CA GLY A 161 -16.25 5.90 -1.17
C GLY A 161 -17.22 6.82 -0.44
N LYS A 162 -17.00 7.05 0.87
CA LYS A 162 -17.79 8.03 1.63
C LYS A 162 -17.61 9.46 1.11
N THR A 163 -16.41 9.84 0.69
CA THR A 163 -16.20 11.18 0.09
C THR A 163 -16.91 11.34 -1.25
N VAL A 164 -16.98 10.30 -2.09
CA VAL A 164 -17.68 10.36 -3.38
C VAL A 164 -19.20 10.34 -3.19
N CYS A 165 -19.72 9.52 -2.26
CA CYS A 165 -21.16 9.41 -2.01
C CYS A 165 -21.73 10.59 -1.20
N CYS A 166 -21.00 11.10 -0.20
CA CYS A 166 -21.48 12.19 0.67
C CYS A 166 -20.88 13.57 0.36
N GLY A 167 -19.81 13.65 -0.44
CA GLY A 167 -19.15 14.90 -0.84
C GLY A 167 -19.70 15.54 -2.11
N GLY A 168 -20.93 15.19 -2.52
CA GLY A 168 -21.62 15.70 -3.71
C GLY A 168 -22.08 17.17 -3.66
N LYS A 169 -21.37 18.05 -2.96
CA LYS A 169 -21.48 19.53 -2.99
C LYS A 169 -20.04 20.02 -2.72
N THR A 170 -19.25 20.65 -3.58
CA THR A 170 -19.35 21.66 -4.67
C THR A 170 -17.95 21.66 -5.34
N SER A 171 -17.71 21.88 -6.64
CA SER A 171 -17.94 23.11 -7.41
C SER A 171 -18.12 22.77 -8.90
N THR A 172 -19.27 23.18 -9.43
CA THR A 172 -19.36 23.80 -10.75
C THR A 172 -18.68 25.16 -10.66
N GLU A 173 -17.65 25.36 -11.48
CA GLU A 173 -17.38 26.58 -12.26
C GLU A 173 -16.33 26.23 -13.31
#